data_AF-A0A817K5H3-F1
#
_entry.id   AF-A0A817K5H3-F1
#
_cell.length_a   1.000
_cell.length_b   1.000
_cell.length_c   1.000
_cell.angle_alpha   90.00
_cell.angle_beta   90.00
_cell.angle_gamma   90.00
#
_symmetry.space_group_name_H-M   'P 1'
#
loop_
_entity.id
_entity.type
_entity.pdbx_description
1 polymer ?
#
loop_
_entity_poly.entity_id
_entity_poly.type
_entity_poly.pdbx_seq_one_letter_code
_entity_poly.pdbx_strand_id
1 'polypeptide(L)'
;MSFQWTFLATFLYCEIIVVIILLLPFISPTIWNKFFKSRLAKAFRAGAKYYFNFIICIFGLLFLDAIRELRKYSIVDANNLTTPHAETQAHMKQFHSQRNFYIAGFALFLWFVIKRLINLLVECAGETAAATEAHKQAEGATRHLEGVMANDPTKIDPREIIASPGNPPRYVDSIEHDFEIKKYKQEIIKTKEDIDTLREDYDNSLKKYKKLEEEHRKLQIQLAMLADDESSKDK
;
A
#
# COMPACT_ATOMS: atom_id res chain seq x y z
N MET A 1 16.61 45.18 -1.68
CA MET A 1 15.43 44.34 -1.38
C MET A 1 15.58 43.79 0.02
N SER A 2 14.50 43.68 0.80
CA SER A 2 14.56 43.00 2.10
C SER A 2 14.95 41.53 1.88
N PHE A 3 15.72 40.97 2.83
CA PHE A 3 16.23 39.58 2.76
C PHE A 3 15.11 38.56 2.53
N GLN A 4 13.92 38.82 3.10
CA GLN A 4 12.72 37.99 2.91
C GLN A 4 12.30 37.83 1.44
N TRP A 5 12.37 38.90 0.65
CA TRP A 5 11.91 38.91 -0.74
C TRP A 5 12.92 38.24 -1.67
N THR A 6 14.21 38.37 -1.36
CA THR A 6 15.27 37.64 -2.08
C THR A 6 15.18 36.13 -1.82
N PHE A 7 14.90 35.73 -0.57
CA PHE A 7 14.69 34.32 -0.24
C PHE A 7 13.47 33.74 -0.99
N LEU A 8 12.35 34.47 -1.00
CA LEU A 8 11.14 34.05 -1.72
C LEU A 8 11.37 33.95 -3.24
N ALA A 9 12.10 34.91 -3.82
CA ALA A 9 12.48 34.87 -5.23
C ALA A 9 13.39 33.69 -5.57
N THR A 10 14.33 33.36 -4.67
CA THR A 10 15.20 32.18 -4.84
C THR A 10 14.37 30.91 -4.86
N PHE A 11 13.40 30.79 -3.95
CA PHE A 11 12.50 29.65 -3.91
C PHE A 11 11.67 29.54 -5.19
N LEU A 12 11.11 30.66 -5.67
CA LEU A 12 10.39 30.73 -6.95
C LEU A 12 11.25 30.21 -8.12
N TYR A 13 12.51 30.62 -8.21
CA TYR A 13 13.40 30.14 -9.27
C TYR A 13 13.65 28.63 -9.18
N CYS A 14 13.84 28.11 -7.96
CA CYS A 14 13.93 26.65 -7.75
C CYS A 14 12.64 25.93 -8.18
N GLU A 15 11.47 26.46 -7.83
CA GLU A 15 10.18 25.90 -8.26
C GLU A 15 10.03 25.87 -9.77
N ILE A 16 10.38 26.96 -10.45
CA ILE A 16 10.33 27.04 -11.93
C ILE A 16 11.22 25.95 -12.54
N ILE A 17 12.44 25.77 -12.04
CA ILE A 17 13.36 24.73 -12.52
C ILE A 17 12.75 23.34 -12.28
N VAL A 18 12.20 23.08 -11.10
CA VAL A 18 11.54 21.80 -10.77
C VAL A 18 10.35 21.54 -11.69
N VAL A 19 9.52 22.54 -11.96
CA VAL A 19 8.38 22.42 -12.88
C VAL A 19 8.84 22.14 -14.30
N ILE A 20 9.88 22.81 -14.79
CA ILE A 20 10.46 22.54 -16.11
C ILE A 20 10.95 21.10 -16.18
N ILE A 21 11.65 20.61 -15.14
CA ILE A 21 12.13 19.23 -15.07
C ILE A 21 10.94 18.24 -15.05
N LEU A 22 9.88 18.53 -14.30
CA LEU A 22 8.68 17.68 -14.22
C LEU A 22 7.86 17.68 -15.52
N LEU A 23 7.87 18.78 -16.28
CA LEU A 23 7.15 18.90 -17.56
C LEU A 23 7.94 18.34 -18.74
N LEU A 24 9.24 18.10 -18.61
CA LEU A 24 10.06 17.58 -19.70
C LEU A 24 9.59 16.17 -20.10
N PRO A 25 9.19 15.95 -21.37
CA PRO A 25 8.72 14.64 -21.85
C PRO A 25 9.85 13.61 -21.96
N PHE A 26 11.11 14.03 -21.76
CA PHE A 26 12.28 13.15 -21.84
C PHE A 26 12.39 12.16 -20.68
N ILE A 27 11.75 12.42 -19.54
CA ILE A 27 11.84 11.55 -18.36
C ILE A 27 10.59 10.67 -18.32
N SER A 28 10.75 9.39 -18.67
CA SER A 28 9.63 8.45 -18.67
C SER A 28 9.02 8.28 -17.26
N PRO A 29 7.71 7.99 -17.15
CA PRO A 29 7.05 7.69 -15.87
C PRO A 29 7.74 6.57 -15.09
N THR A 30 8.41 5.64 -15.79
CA THR A 30 9.17 4.54 -15.19
C THR A 30 10.44 5.01 -14.45
N ILE A 31 11.14 6.03 -14.95
CA ILE A 31 12.31 6.62 -14.27
C ILE A 31 11.85 7.32 -12.99
N TRP A 32 10.79 8.12 -13.09
CA TRP A 32 10.16 8.75 -11.93
C TRP A 32 9.64 7.73 -10.93
N ASN A 33 9.03 6.63 -11.37
CA ASN A 33 8.60 5.54 -10.47
C ASN A 33 9.78 4.97 -9.67
N LYS A 34 10.92 4.74 -10.32
CA LYS A 34 12.12 4.21 -9.67
C LYS A 34 12.69 5.21 -8.66
N PHE A 35 12.69 6.51 -9.00
CA PHE A 35 13.09 7.58 -8.09
C PHE A 35 12.11 7.70 -6.89
N PHE A 36 10.80 7.68 -7.15
CA PHE A 36 9.71 7.76 -6.17
C PHE A 36 9.40 6.45 -5.43
N LYS A 37 10.04 5.33 -5.74
CA LYS A 37 10.04 4.10 -4.94
C LYS A 37 11.32 3.93 -4.11
N SER A 38 12.33 4.78 -4.32
CA SER A 38 13.58 4.74 -3.55
C SER A 38 13.36 5.08 -2.06
N ARG A 39 14.37 4.80 -1.22
CA ARG A 39 14.36 5.13 0.22
C ARG A 39 13.97 6.59 0.50
N LEU A 40 14.32 7.50 -0.42
CA LEU A 40 13.97 8.92 -0.34
C LEU A 40 12.44 9.12 -0.34
N ALA A 41 11.73 8.41 -1.21
CA ALA A 41 10.29 8.58 -1.36
C ALA A 41 9.47 7.96 -0.24
N LYS A 42 9.99 6.90 0.39
CA LYS A 42 9.41 6.33 1.61
C LYS A 42 9.53 7.32 2.78
N ALA A 43 10.67 8.01 2.89
CA ALA A 43 10.86 9.09 3.85
C ALA A 43 9.98 10.32 3.55
N PHE A 44 9.85 10.70 2.27
CA PHE A 44 8.93 11.75 1.85
C PHE A 44 7.48 11.38 2.19
N ARG A 45 6.97 10.18 1.89
CA ARG A 45 5.56 9.82 2.17
C ARG A 45 5.17 9.89 3.64
N ALA A 46 6.06 9.54 4.56
CA ALA A 46 5.75 9.49 5.99
C ALA A 46 5.51 10.88 6.63
N GLY A 47 6.04 11.97 6.04
CA GLY A 47 5.89 13.32 6.58
C GLY A 47 5.49 14.40 5.57
N ALA A 48 5.53 14.12 4.27
CA ALA A 48 5.37 15.12 3.21
C ALA A 48 4.07 15.89 3.34
N LYS A 49 2.95 15.24 3.68
CA LYS A 49 1.66 15.93 3.83
C LYS A 49 1.73 17.09 4.84
N TYR A 50 2.40 16.86 5.97
CA TYR A 50 2.57 17.88 7.01
C TYR A 50 3.53 18.98 6.55
N TYR A 51 4.69 18.62 5.97
CA TYR A 51 5.66 19.60 5.45
C TYR A 51 5.08 20.45 4.31
N PHE A 52 4.36 19.84 3.36
CA PHE A 52 3.71 20.55 2.24
C PHE A 52 2.69 21.55 2.74
N ASN A 53 1.84 21.17 3.70
CA ASN A 53 0.86 22.06 4.29
C ASN A 53 1.53 23.16 5.13
N PHE A 54 2.62 22.85 5.85
CA PHE A 54 3.35 23.86 6.60
C PHE A 54 3.94 24.96 5.68
N ILE A 55 4.58 24.57 4.57
CA ILE A 55 5.12 25.50 3.58
C ILE A 55 4.01 26.33 2.92
N ILE A 56 2.86 25.71 2.64
CA ILE A 56 1.71 26.45 2.05
C ILE A 56 1.18 27.51 3.00
N CYS A 57 1.15 27.23 4.30
CA CYS A 57 0.76 28.23 5.30
C CYS A 57 1.75 29.39 5.31
N ILE A 58 3.06 29.12 5.26
CA ILE A 58 4.09 30.16 5.20
C ILE A 58 3.93 31.03 3.95
N PHE A 59 3.76 30.40 2.78
CA PHE A 59 3.55 31.15 1.53
C PHE A 59 2.24 31.92 1.54
N GLY A 60 1.18 31.37 2.14
CA GLY A 60 -0.08 32.07 2.33
C GLY A 60 0.10 33.33 3.18
N LEU A 61 0.86 33.26 4.28
CA LEU A 61 1.16 34.42 5.13
C LEU A 61 2.00 35.48 4.39
N LEU A 62 3.04 35.07 3.67
CA LEU A 62 3.86 35.99 2.86
C LEU A 62 3.06 36.65 1.74
N PHE A 63 2.14 35.90 1.13
CA PHE A 63 1.25 36.41 0.10
C PHE A 63 0.23 37.40 0.67
N LEU A 64 -0.33 37.13 1.85
CA LEU A 64 -1.21 38.07 2.55
C LEU A 64 -0.47 39.34 2.97
N ASP A 65 0.79 39.23 3.41
CA ASP A 65 1.62 40.40 3.70
C ASP A 65 1.90 41.21 2.42
N ALA A 66 2.18 40.55 1.29
CA ALA A 66 2.34 41.22 0.00
C ALA A 66 1.06 41.93 -0.47
N ILE A 67 -0.13 41.34 -0.26
CA ILE A 67 -1.42 41.98 -0.54
C ILE A 67 -1.61 43.22 0.33
N ARG A 68 -1.31 43.11 1.63
CA ARG A 68 -1.42 44.22 2.57
C ARG A 68 -0.45 45.35 2.18
N GLU A 69 0.78 45.01 1.81
CA GLU A 69 1.80 45.95 1.34
C GLU A 69 1.36 46.65 0.05
N LEU A 70 0.85 45.89 -0.92
CA LEU A 70 0.31 46.41 -2.19
C LEU A 70 -0.86 47.38 -1.96
N ARG A 71 -1.83 47.02 -1.12
CA ARG A 71 -2.97 47.91 -0.78
C ARG A 71 -2.52 49.16 -0.04
N LYS A 72 -1.60 49.02 0.92
CA LYS A 72 -1.06 50.15 1.69
C LYS A 72 -0.42 51.18 0.77
N TYR A 73 0.47 50.75 -0.13
CA TYR A 73 1.15 51.68 -1.03
C TYR A 73 0.25 52.20 -2.14
N SER A 74 -0.78 51.44 -2.56
CA SER A 74 -1.77 51.92 -3.53
C SER A 74 -2.69 53.04 -3.01
N ILE A 75 -2.93 53.13 -1.69
CA ILE A 75 -3.83 54.13 -1.10
C ILE A 75 -3.06 55.39 -0.67
N VAL A 76 -1.80 55.23 -0.23
CA VAL A 76 -0.97 56.35 0.26
C VAL A 76 -0.60 57.34 -0.86
N ASP A 77 -0.54 56.88 -2.12
CA ASP A 77 -0.30 57.73 -3.30
C ASP A 77 -1.38 58.79 -3.53
N ALA A 78 -2.63 58.60 -3.05
CA ALA A 78 -3.71 59.55 -3.31
C ALA A 78 -3.70 60.80 -2.40
N ASN A 79 -3.05 60.74 -1.23
CA ASN A 79 -3.28 61.69 -0.14
C ASN A 79 -2.06 62.55 0.29
N ASN A 80 -0.85 62.32 -0.24
CA ASN A 80 0.39 62.94 0.26
C ASN A 80 1.33 63.53 -0.82
N LEU A 81 0.83 63.82 -2.02
CA LEU A 81 1.65 64.36 -3.11
C LEU A 81 1.67 65.90 -3.06
N THR A 82 2.59 66.47 -2.28
CA THR A 82 2.80 67.94 -2.23
C THR A 82 4.17 68.37 -2.78
N THR A 83 5.09 67.43 -3.02
CA THR A 83 6.43 67.71 -3.57
C THR A 83 6.83 66.67 -4.62
N PRO A 84 7.40 67.07 -5.78
CA PRO A 84 7.78 66.15 -6.87
C PRO A 84 8.73 65.00 -6.47
N HIS A 85 9.58 65.25 -5.46
CA HIS A 85 10.48 64.23 -4.92
C HIS A 85 9.73 63.15 -4.11
N ALA A 86 8.66 63.53 -3.41
CA ALA A 86 7.81 62.59 -2.69
C ALA A 86 7.00 61.70 -3.65
N GLU A 87 6.55 62.25 -4.80
CA GLU A 87 5.85 61.49 -5.84
C GLU A 87 6.74 60.38 -6.42
N THR A 88 7.98 60.73 -6.76
CA THR A 88 8.96 59.76 -7.30
C THR A 88 9.22 58.62 -6.31
N GLN A 89 9.39 58.95 -5.01
CA GLN A 89 9.64 57.95 -3.97
C GLN A 89 8.41 57.06 -3.71
N ALA A 90 7.20 57.61 -3.86
CA ALA A 90 5.96 56.87 -3.67
C ALA A 90 5.74 55.86 -4.81
N HIS A 91 5.91 56.29 -6.07
CA HIS A 91 5.92 55.39 -7.23
C HIS A 91 6.95 54.27 -7.11
N MET A 92 8.17 54.57 -6.67
CA MET A 92 9.18 53.52 -6.44
C MET A 92 8.70 52.46 -5.44
N LYS A 93 8.10 52.87 -4.31
CA LYS A 93 7.54 51.93 -3.31
C LYS A 93 6.37 51.12 -3.87
N GLN A 94 5.51 51.74 -4.68
CA GLN A 94 4.42 51.07 -5.37
C GLN A 94 4.94 49.97 -6.31
N PHE A 95 5.93 50.27 -7.16
CA PHE A 95 6.58 49.27 -8.03
C PHE A 95 7.26 48.15 -7.24
N HIS A 96 7.87 48.48 -6.09
CA HIS A 96 8.45 47.46 -5.21
C HIS A 96 7.40 46.48 -4.70
N SER A 97 6.26 46.99 -4.21
CA SER A 97 5.17 46.15 -3.69
C SER A 97 4.49 45.31 -4.77
N GLN A 98 4.30 45.84 -5.98
CA GLN A 98 3.80 45.09 -7.14
C GLN A 98 4.72 43.93 -7.51
N ARG A 99 6.04 44.23 -7.65
CA ARG A 99 7.19 43.28 -7.59
C ARG A 99 6.88 42.05 -6.72
N ASN A 100 6.84 42.34 -5.44
CA ASN A 100 6.83 41.35 -4.38
C ASN A 100 5.52 40.55 -4.35
N PHE A 101 4.40 41.21 -4.65
CA PHE A 101 3.10 40.56 -4.81
C PHE A 101 3.12 39.48 -5.90
N TYR A 102 3.65 39.80 -7.09
CA TYR A 102 3.76 38.82 -8.16
C TYR A 102 4.67 37.65 -7.78
N ILE A 103 5.85 37.93 -7.20
CA ILE A 103 6.77 36.87 -6.76
C ILE A 103 6.10 35.94 -5.75
N ALA A 104 5.44 36.49 -4.73
CA ALA A 104 4.76 35.70 -3.72
C ALA A 104 3.58 34.90 -4.27
N GLY A 105 2.78 35.51 -5.16
CA GLY A 105 1.65 34.85 -5.79
C GLY A 105 2.07 33.71 -6.72
N PHE A 106 3.10 33.94 -7.55
CA PHE A 106 3.63 32.89 -8.42
C PHE A 106 4.28 31.76 -7.63
N ALA A 107 5.00 32.04 -6.55
CA ALA A 107 5.62 30.99 -5.74
C ALA A 107 4.55 30.11 -5.08
N LEU A 108 3.53 30.74 -4.48
CA LEU A 108 2.39 30.01 -3.91
C LEU A 108 1.67 29.17 -4.97
N PHE A 109 1.44 29.72 -6.16
CA PHE A 109 0.80 29.01 -7.26
C PHE A 109 1.63 27.82 -7.75
N LEU A 110 2.91 28.02 -8.03
CA LEU A 110 3.80 26.96 -8.51
C LEU A 110 3.95 25.84 -7.48
N TRP A 111 3.95 26.15 -6.19
CA TRP A 111 3.94 25.13 -5.14
C TRP A 111 2.73 24.17 -5.25
N PHE A 112 1.52 24.71 -5.53
CA PHE A 112 0.34 23.89 -5.79
C PHE A 112 0.49 23.06 -7.07
N VAL A 113 1.03 23.65 -8.14
CA VAL A 113 1.28 22.96 -9.41
C VAL A 113 2.25 21.79 -9.20
N ILE A 114 3.37 22.01 -8.51
CA ILE A 114 4.35 20.96 -8.20
C ILE A 114 3.70 19.83 -7.42
N LYS A 115 2.94 20.13 -6.37
CA LYS A 115 2.21 19.12 -5.58
C LYS A 115 1.27 18.30 -6.46
N ARG A 116 0.52 18.95 -7.36
CA ARG A 116 -0.40 18.28 -8.28
C ARG A 116 0.36 17.40 -9.28
N LEU A 117 1.44 17.92 -9.88
CA LEU A 117 2.26 17.20 -10.86
C LEU A 117 2.91 15.96 -10.24
N ILE A 118 3.49 16.08 -9.04
CA ILE A 118 4.10 14.94 -8.34
C ILE A 118 3.06 13.85 -8.06
N ASN A 119 1.87 14.21 -7.58
CA ASN A 119 0.82 13.24 -7.29
C ASN A 119 0.35 12.51 -8.56
N LEU A 120 0.08 13.26 -9.63
CA LEU A 120 -0.31 12.68 -10.93
C LEU A 120 0.78 11.75 -11.47
N LEU A 121 2.05 12.14 -11.33
CA LEU A 121 3.18 11.35 -11.79
C LEU A 121 3.35 10.05 -11.01
N VAL A 122 3.10 10.07 -9.69
CA VAL A 122 3.09 8.87 -8.84
C VAL A 122 1.91 7.95 -9.19
N GLU A 123 0.73 8.51 -9.46
CA GLU A 123 -0.45 7.76 -9.90
C GLU A 123 -0.20 7.08 -11.25
N CYS A 124 0.21 7.84 -12.28
CA CYS A 124 0.54 7.28 -13.61
C CYS A 124 1.68 6.25 -13.56
N ALA A 125 2.69 6.46 -12.71
CA ALA A 125 3.77 5.50 -12.49
C ALA A 125 3.29 4.19 -11.85
N GLY A 126 2.28 4.26 -10.98
CA GLY A 126 1.65 3.09 -10.37
C GLY A 126 0.85 2.29 -11.40
N GLU A 127 0.02 2.98 -12.19
CA GLU A 127 -0.81 2.36 -13.23
C GLU A 127 0.01 1.74 -14.34
N THR A 128 1.06 2.41 -14.82
CA THR A 128 1.96 1.85 -15.84
C THR A 128 2.71 0.61 -15.35
N ALA A 129 3.13 0.58 -14.08
CA ALA A 129 3.73 -0.62 -13.51
C ALA A 129 2.73 -1.78 -13.45
N ALA A 130 1.51 -1.52 -12.94
CA ALA A 130 0.45 -2.53 -12.87
C ALA A 130 0.05 -3.04 -14.28
N ALA A 131 -0.04 -2.15 -15.27
CA ALA A 131 -0.32 -2.51 -16.65
C ALA A 131 0.78 -3.36 -17.26
N THR A 132 2.07 -3.04 -17.03
CA THR A 132 3.18 -3.88 -17.50
C THR A 132 3.24 -5.22 -16.82
N GLU A 133 2.88 -5.31 -15.53
CA GLU A 133 2.78 -6.57 -14.80
C GLU A 133 1.62 -7.43 -15.32
N ALA A 134 0.44 -6.82 -15.53
CA ALA A 134 -0.72 -7.49 -16.12
C ALA A 134 -0.44 -7.99 -17.54
N HIS A 135 0.25 -7.18 -18.37
CA HIS A 135 0.64 -7.58 -19.72
C HIS A 135 1.57 -8.80 -19.71
N LYS A 136 2.59 -8.79 -18.82
CA LYS A 136 3.49 -9.94 -18.66
C LYS A 136 2.77 -11.19 -18.16
N GLN A 137 1.79 -11.03 -17.27
CA GLN A 137 0.97 -12.14 -16.80
C GLN A 137 0.10 -12.72 -17.91
N ALA A 138 -0.50 -11.87 -18.75
CA ALA A 138 -1.28 -12.31 -19.91
C ALA A 138 -0.40 -13.03 -20.95
N GLU A 139 0.78 -12.48 -21.27
CA GLU A 139 1.74 -13.12 -22.18
C GLU A 139 2.21 -14.48 -21.64
N GLY A 140 2.51 -14.58 -20.35
CA GLY A 140 2.90 -15.85 -19.71
C GLY A 140 1.76 -16.87 -19.73
N ALA A 141 0.53 -16.45 -19.45
CA ALA A 141 -0.64 -17.33 -19.56
C ALA A 141 -0.86 -17.84 -20.99
N THR A 142 -0.69 -16.98 -22.01
CA THR A 142 -0.79 -17.38 -23.42
C THR A 142 0.32 -18.34 -23.82
N ARG A 143 1.58 -18.06 -23.45
CA ARG A 143 2.72 -18.95 -23.72
C ARG A 143 2.57 -20.31 -23.06
N HIS A 144 2.08 -20.33 -21.82
CA HIS A 144 1.77 -21.56 -21.11
C HIS A 144 0.69 -22.38 -21.83
N LEU A 145 -0.41 -21.75 -22.25
CA LEU A 145 -1.46 -22.41 -23.02
C LEU A 145 -0.96 -22.95 -24.36
N GLU A 146 -0.14 -22.18 -25.09
CA GLU A 146 0.49 -22.62 -26.34
C GLU A 146 1.44 -23.82 -26.12
N GLY A 147 2.23 -23.82 -25.04
CA GLY A 147 3.09 -24.94 -24.67
C GLY A 147 2.32 -26.22 -24.35
N VAL A 148 1.19 -26.09 -23.63
CA VAL A 148 0.27 -27.20 -23.35
C VAL A 148 -0.39 -27.71 -24.62
N MET A 149 -0.86 -26.83 -25.51
CA MET A 149 -1.45 -27.25 -26.80
C MET A 149 -0.44 -27.94 -27.72
N ALA A 150 0.82 -27.52 -27.68
CA ALA A 150 1.89 -28.11 -28.48
C ALA A 150 2.51 -29.39 -27.87
N ASN A 151 2.11 -29.80 -26.66
CA ASN A 151 2.76 -30.87 -25.87
C ASN A 151 4.29 -30.70 -25.79
N ASP A 152 4.77 -29.46 -25.77
CA ASP A 152 6.20 -29.14 -25.77
C ASP A 152 6.61 -28.70 -24.35
N PRO A 153 7.27 -29.57 -23.56
CA PRO A 153 7.61 -29.27 -22.16
C PRO A 153 8.64 -28.15 -22.00
N THR A 154 9.30 -27.72 -23.09
CA THR A 154 10.27 -26.63 -23.06
C THR A 154 9.63 -25.24 -23.01
N LYS A 155 8.35 -25.12 -23.37
CA LYS A 155 7.56 -23.87 -23.36
C LYS A 155 6.66 -23.74 -22.12
N ILE A 156 6.66 -24.75 -21.26
CA ILE A 156 5.87 -24.80 -20.04
C ILE A 156 6.78 -24.32 -18.90
N ASP A 157 6.84 -23.01 -18.67
CA ASP A 157 7.61 -22.46 -17.56
C ASP A 157 6.80 -22.65 -16.25
N PRO A 158 7.28 -23.40 -15.24
CA PRO A 158 6.54 -23.64 -14.00
C PRO A 158 6.22 -22.36 -13.20
N ARG A 159 6.84 -21.23 -13.58
CA ARG A 159 6.65 -19.90 -12.98
C ARG A 159 5.49 -19.09 -13.58
N GLU A 160 4.92 -19.50 -14.70
CA GLU A 160 3.84 -18.76 -15.41
C GLU A 160 2.42 -19.25 -15.05
N ILE A 161 2.28 -20.15 -14.07
CA ILE A 161 0.99 -20.64 -13.60
C ILE A 161 0.25 -19.52 -12.84
N ILE A 162 -0.93 -19.18 -13.35
CA ILE A 162 -1.82 -18.09 -12.90
C ILE A 162 -2.12 -18.23 -11.40
N ALA A 163 -1.73 -17.21 -10.63
CA ALA A 163 -2.14 -17.00 -9.26
C ALA A 163 -3.65 -16.69 -9.17
N SER A 164 -4.36 -17.40 -8.31
CA SER A 164 -5.73 -17.04 -7.91
C SER A 164 -5.71 -15.76 -7.06
N PRO A 165 -6.74 -14.88 -7.12
CA PRO A 165 -6.73 -13.59 -6.42
C PRO A 165 -6.69 -13.83 -4.90
N GLY A 166 -5.54 -13.57 -4.27
CA GLY A 166 -5.38 -13.68 -2.81
C GLY A 166 -4.06 -14.27 -2.33
N ASN A 167 -3.27 -14.89 -3.22
CA ASN A 167 -2.00 -15.49 -2.82
C ASN A 167 -0.82 -14.90 -3.63
N PRO A 168 -0.01 -13.98 -3.06
CA PRO A 168 1.16 -13.49 -3.77
C PRO A 168 2.21 -14.61 -3.95
N PRO A 169 2.92 -14.67 -5.08
CA PRO A 169 3.97 -15.65 -5.29
C PRO A 169 5.06 -15.46 -4.26
N ARG A 170 5.17 -16.41 -3.33
CA ARG A 170 6.30 -16.51 -2.42
C ARG A 170 7.45 -17.07 -3.25
N TYR A 171 8.50 -16.28 -3.44
CA TYR A 171 9.76 -16.78 -3.98
C TYR A 171 10.30 -17.76 -2.93
N VAL A 172 10.11 -19.05 -3.16
CA VAL A 172 10.64 -20.11 -2.29
C VAL A 172 11.67 -20.84 -3.12
N ASP A 173 12.89 -20.89 -2.59
CA ASP A 173 14.01 -21.59 -3.21
C ASP A 173 13.58 -23.05 -3.47
N SER A 174 13.82 -23.56 -4.68
CA SER A 174 13.31 -24.88 -5.09
C SER A 174 13.65 -26.00 -4.10
N ILE A 175 14.79 -25.87 -3.43
CA ILE A 175 15.32 -26.79 -2.42
C ILE A 175 14.50 -26.72 -1.11
N GLU A 176 14.10 -25.52 -0.67
CA GLU A 176 13.28 -25.35 0.55
C GLU A 176 11.85 -25.84 0.33
N HIS A 177 11.28 -25.61 -0.84
CA HIS A 177 9.93 -26.08 -1.18
C HIS A 177 9.86 -27.62 -1.26
N ASP A 178 10.87 -28.26 -1.86
CA ASP A 178 10.95 -29.72 -1.89
C ASP A 178 11.12 -30.31 -0.48
N PHE A 179 11.83 -29.59 0.41
CA PHE A 179 11.97 -29.96 1.81
C PHE A 179 10.65 -29.82 2.58
N GLU A 180 9.92 -28.71 2.40
CA GLU A 180 8.60 -28.48 2.98
C GLU A 180 7.57 -29.50 2.48
N ILE A 181 7.53 -29.78 1.18
CA ILE A 181 6.66 -30.83 0.61
C ILE A 181 6.98 -32.18 1.23
N LYS A 182 8.25 -32.52 1.39
CA LYS A 182 8.65 -33.79 2.00
C LYS A 182 8.23 -33.87 3.46
N LYS A 183 8.35 -32.77 4.20
CA LYS A 183 7.89 -32.67 5.59
C LYS A 183 6.37 -32.83 5.68
N TYR A 184 5.60 -32.10 4.87
CA TYR A 184 4.15 -32.21 4.84
C TYR A 184 3.66 -33.60 4.41
N LYS A 185 4.32 -34.21 3.41
CA LYS A 185 4.03 -35.61 3.04
C LYS A 185 4.28 -36.58 4.21
N GLN A 186 5.35 -36.37 4.95
CA GLN A 186 5.66 -37.19 6.12
C GLN A 186 4.65 -36.97 7.26
N GLU A 187 4.20 -35.73 7.47
CA GLU A 187 3.14 -35.42 8.44
C GLU A 187 1.80 -36.05 8.04
N ILE A 188 1.45 -36.04 6.76
CA ILE A 188 0.24 -36.71 6.22
C ILE A 188 0.31 -38.23 6.44
N ILE A 189 1.47 -38.85 6.22
CA ILE A 189 1.65 -40.28 6.45
C ILE A 189 1.46 -40.60 7.93
N LYS A 190 2.09 -39.85 8.83
CA LYS A 190 1.93 -40.03 10.29
C LYS A 190 0.49 -39.83 10.74
N THR A 191 -0.17 -38.77 10.30
CA THR A 191 -1.58 -38.54 10.67
C THR A 191 -2.50 -39.62 10.12
N LYS A 192 -2.19 -40.21 8.97
CA LYS A 192 -2.94 -41.35 8.45
C LYS A 192 -2.73 -42.60 9.31
N GLU A 193 -1.51 -42.89 9.73
CA GLU A 193 -1.20 -43.96 10.69
C GLU A 193 -1.90 -43.74 12.04
N ASP A 194 -1.92 -42.51 12.56
CA ASP A 194 -2.63 -42.14 13.79
C ASP A 194 -4.15 -42.34 13.65
N ILE A 195 -4.73 -42.03 12.48
CA ILE A 195 -6.16 -42.29 12.21
C ILE A 195 -6.45 -43.79 12.17
N ASP A 196 -5.57 -44.58 11.55
CA ASP A 196 -5.74 -46.03 11.46
C ASP A 196 -5.64 -46.70 12.84
N THR A 197 -4.71 -46.25 13.69
CA THR A 197 -4.60 -46.74 15.09
C THR A 197 -5.80 -46.34 15.95
N LEU A 198 -6.27 -45.09 15.85
CA LEU A 198 -7.49 -44.64 16.53
C LEU A 198 -8.73 -45.45 16.10
N ARG A 199 -8.79 -45.85 14.83
CA ARG A 199 -9.86 -46.70 14.32
C ARG A 199 -9.82 -48.10 14.93
N GLU A 200 -8.63 -48.68 15.05
CA GLU A 200 -8.46 -49.98 15.71
C GLU A 200 -8.82 -49.92 17.20
N ASP A 201 -8.41 -48.86 17.90
CA ASP A 201 -8.78 -48.62 19.30
C ASP A 201 -10.29 -48.44 19.50
N TYR A 202 -10.95 -47.75 18.56
CA TYR A 202 -12.40 -47.62 18.54
C TYR A 202 -13.09 -48.97 18.37
N ASP A 203 -12.65 -49.78 17.40
CA ASP A 203 -13.21 -51.12 17.16
C ASP A 203 -13.00 -52.05 18.36
N ASN A 204 -11.84 -51.95 19.02
CA ASN A 204 -11.55 -52.70 20.24
C ASN A 204 -12.41 -52.24 21.42
N SER A 205 -12.65 -50.94 21.57
CA SER A 205 -13.55 -50.39 22.57
C SER A 205 -14.99 -50.85 22.33
N LEU A 206 -15.44 -50.84 21.07
CA LEU A 206 -16.77 -51.33 20.69
C LEU A 206 -16.95 -52.81 21.04
N LYS A 207 -15.94 -53.66 20.83
CA LYS A 207 -15.98 -55.07 21.26
C LYS A 207 -16.11 -55.20 22.78
N LYS A 208 -15.36 -54.40 23.55
CA LYS A 208 -15.46 -54.38 25.02
C LYS A 208 -16.86 -53.96 25.49
N TYR A 209 -17.44 -52.92 24.88
CA TYR A 209 -18.81 -52.48 25.19
C TYR A 209 -19.85 -53.58 24.90
N LYS A 210 -19.77 -54.24 23.74
CA LYS A 210 -20.67 -55.36 23.42
C LYS A 210 -20.56 -56.51 24.43
N LYS A 211 -19.34 -56.86 24.84
CA LYS A 211 -19.13 -57.90 25.84
C LYS A 211 -19.71 -57.50 27.20
N LEU A 212 -19.51 -56.25 27.62
CA LEU A 212 -20.05 -55.72 28.86
C LEU A 212 -21.58 -55.69 28.84
N GLU A 213 -22.19 -55.34 27.72
CA GLU A 213 -23.64 -55.39 27.52
C GLU A 213 -24.18 -56.82 27.66
N GLU A 214 -23.49 -57.81 27.08
CA GLU A 214 -23.84 -59.22 27.26
C GLU A 214 -23.71 -59.69 28.72
N GLU A 215 -22.68 -59.26 29.43
CA GLU A 215 -22.49 -59.55 30.86
C GLU A 215 -23.57 -58.88 31.72
N HIS A 216 -23.91 -57.62 31.46
CA HIS A 216 -25.02 -56.93 32.12
C HIS A 216 -26.35 -57.62 31.87
N ARG A 217 -26.62 -58.08 30.64
CA ARG A 217 -27.83 -58.84 30.32
C ARG A 217 -27.87 -60.15 31.11
N LYS A 218 -26.75 -60.87 31.22
CA LYS A 218 -26.67 -62.12 32.01
C LYS A 218 -26.92 -61.85 33.50
N LEU A 219 -26.31 -60.80 34.05
CA LEU A 219 -26.51 -60.41 35.45
C LEU A 219 -27.96 -59.97 35.74
N GLN A 220 -28.60 -59.23 34.84
CA GLN A 220 -30.02 -58.87 34.97
C GLN A 220 -30.92 -60.10 34.98
N ILE A 221 -30.66 -61.10 34.12
CA ILE A 221 -31.41 -62.36 34.12
C ILE A 221 -31.18 -63.11 35.44
N GLN A 222 -29.94 -63.17 35.95
CA GLN A 222 -29.64 -63.81 37.24
C GLN A 222 -30.31 -63.10 38.41
N LEU A 223 -30.32 -61.77 38.43
CA LEU A 223 -31.04 -60.98 39.45
C LEU A 223 -32.55 -61.21 39.37
N ALA A 224 -33.13 -61.26 38.17
CA ALA A 224 -34.55 -61.57 38.00
C ALA A 224 -34.90 -62.98 38.50
N MET A 225 -34.04 -63.98 38.23
CA MET A 225 -34.21 -65.34 38.73
C MET A 225 -34.10 -65.43 40.26
N LEU A 226 -33.16 -64.70 40.88
CA LEU A 226 -33.02 -64.62 42.33
C LEU A 226 -34.21 -63.91 43.00
N ALA A 227 -34.75 -62.87 42.38
CA ALA A 227 -35.94 -62.18 42.87
C ALA A 227 -37.21 -63.05 42.80
N ASP A 228 -37.34 -63.90 41.77
CA ASP A 228 -38.41 -64.91 41.69
C ASP A 228 -38.26 -66.00 42.76
N ASP A 229 -37.02 -66.44 43.04
CA ASP A 229 -36.72 -67.46 44.06
C ASP A 229 -36.96 -66.97 45.50
N GLU A 230 -36.72 -65.68 45.80
CA GLU A 230 -37.11 -65.07 47.08
C GLU A 230 -38.64 -64.95 47.21
N SER A 231 -39.36 -64.65 46.12
CA SER A 231 -40.84 -64.60 46.13
C SER A 231 -41.50 -65.97 46.37
N SER A 232 -40.78 -67.06 46.11
CA SER A 232 -41.23 -68.44 46.35
C SER A 232 -40.89 -68.97 47.75
N LYS A 233 -40.08 -68.27 48.54
CA LYS A 233 -39.78 -68.63 49.95
C LYS A 233 -40.68 -67.93 50.97
N ASP A 234 -41.37 -66.86 50.58
CA ASP A 234 -42.32 -66.11 51.40
C ASP A 234 -43.81 -66.52 51.20
N LYS A 235 -44.07 -67.68 50.57
CA LYS A 235 -45.40 -68.32 50.49
C LYS A 235 -45.35 -69.73 51.07
#